data_AF-A0A2V7T640-F1
#
_entry.id   AF-A0A2V7T640-F1
#
_cell.length_a   1.000
_cell.length_b   1.000
_cell.length_c   1.000
_cell.angle_alpha   90.00
_cell.angle_beta   90.00
_cell.angle_gamma   90.00
#
_symmetry.space_group_name_H-M   'P 1'
#
loop_
_entity.id
_entity.type
_entity.pdbx_description
1 polymer ?
#
loop_
_entity_poly.entity_id
_entity_poly.type
_entity_poly.pdbx_seq_one_letter_code
_entity_poly.pdbx_strand_id
1 'polypeptide(L)'
;MSRRGFTLIELLIVVVIIGLLAAIAIPKFSNTKEKAYVAAMKSDLRNLATAEEAFFYDSAKYTTSFAMMGNFLASAGVVLVINEATPAGWSATTTSLYAPGRQCALFSGDYLPVAPPYREFTRRREGMCFALDGGVWLHRHTMRGERMVHLVSADKERLLGLGRELGLRPEWLQYKPLKDPRTGIRVPAWHWDVWGERLRRLDGETSSGV
;
A
#
# COMPACT_ATOMS: atom_id res chain seq x y z
N MET A 1 0.30 -60.89 19.35
CA MET A 1 0.99 -59.59 19.51
C MET A 1 -0.09 -58.51 19.62
N SER A 2 -0.43 -58.06 20.83
CA SER A 2 -1.49 -57.06 21.02
C SER A 2 -0.99 -55.69 20.56
N ARG A 3 -1.63 -55.13 19.52
CA ARG A 3 -1.40 -53.73 19.14
C ARG A 3 -2.11 -52.88 20.19
N ARG A 4 -1.34 -52.10 20.97
CA ARG A 4 -1.91 -51.05 21.83
C ARG A 4 -2.48 -49.96 20.91
N GLY A 5 -3.80 -49.77 20.96
CA GLY A 5 -4.46 -48.68 20.27
C GLY A 5 -4.29 -47.38 21.04
N PHE A 6 -4.11 -46.26 20.33
CA PHE A 6 -4.12 -44.91 20.90
C PHE A 6 -5.49 -44.61 21.50
N THR A 7 -5.52 -43.93 22.64
CA THR A 7 -6.80 -43.49 23.24
C THR A 7 -7.30 -42.21 22.58
N LEU A 8 -8.62 -42.06 22.51
CA LEU A 8 -9.28 -40.85 21.99
C LEU A 8 -8.89 -39.60 22.78
N ILE A 9 -8.68 -39.74 24.09
CA ILE A 9 -8.30 -38.63 24.97
C ILE A 9 -6.86 -38.18 24.75
N GLU A 10 -5.93 -39.10 24.47
CA GLU A 10 -4.54 -38.73 24.11
C GLU A 10 -4.50 -37.90 22.83
N LEU A 11 -5.26 -38.30 21.81
CA LEU A 11 -5.30 -37.56 20.55
C LEU A 11 -5.98 -36.19 20.71
N LEU A 12 -7.03 -36.10 21.56
CA LEU A 12 -7.72 -34.86 21.89
C LEU A 12 -6.77 -33.83 22.54
N ILE A 13 -6.00 -34.25 23.55
CA ILE A 13 -5.07 -33.36 24.25
C ILE A 13 -3.99 -32.84 23.29
N VAL A 14 -3.48 -33.69 22.40
CA VAL A 14 -2.47 -33.31 21.41
C VAL A 14 -2.97 -32.22 20.46
N VAL A 15 -4.18 -32.37 19.90
CA VAL A 15 -4.73 -31.34 18.99
C VAL A 15 -5.02 -30.02 19.72
N VAL A 16 -5.41 -30.07 20.99
CA VAL A 16 -5.61 -28.88 21.83
C VAL A 16 -4.28 -28.15 22.06
N ILE A 17 -3.21 -28.87 22.40
CA ILE A 17 -1.88 -28.27 22.62
C ILE A 17 -1.35 -27.66 21.30
N ILE A 18 -1.46 -28.38 20.18
CA ILE A 18 -1.06 -27.86 18.86
C ILE A 18 -1.86 -26.61 18.50
N GLY A 19 -3.18 -26.60 18.77
CA GLY A 19 -4.04 -25.44 18.54
C GLY A 19 -3.62 -24.21 19.35
N LEU A 20 -3.28 -24.39 20.63
CA LEU A 20 -2.80 -23.30 21.49
C LEU A 20 -1.45 -22.74 21.01
N LEU A 21 -0.51 -23.61 20.64
CA LEU A 21 0.79 -23.19 20.11
C LEU A 21 0.63 -22.44 18.77
N ALA A 22 -0.21 -22.94 17.87
CA ALA A 22 -0.49 -22.31 16.59
C ALA A 22 -1.11 -20.91 16.74
N ALA A 23 -2.05 -20.74 17.69
CA ALA A 23 -2.70 -19.47 17.94
C ALA A 23 -1.72 -18.34 18.32
N ILE A 24 -0.64 -18.66 19.04
CA ILE A 24 0.40 -17.68 19.42
C ILE A 24 1.44 -17.53 18.31
N ALA A 25 1.84 -18.64 17.66
CA ALA A 25 2.91 -18.66 16.69
C ALA A 25 2.56 -17.97 15.36
N ILE A 26 1.35 -18.19 14.82
CA ILE A 26 0.90 -17.66 13.52
C ILE A 26 0.97 -16.12 13.46
N PRO A 27 0.35 -15.34 14.38
CA PRO A 27 0.38 -13.88 14.30
C PRO A 27 1.82 -13.33 14.49
N LYS A 28 2.63 -13.96 15.34
CA LYS A 28 4.04 -13.57 15.54
C LYS A 28 4.87 -13.78 14.27
N PHE A 29 4.67 -14.90 13.59
CA PHE A 29 5.35 -15.20 12.33
C PHE A 29 4.96 -14.22 11.23
N SER A 30 3.67 -13.88 11.11
CA SER A 30 3.18 -12.87 10.14
C SER A 30 3.84 -11.51 10.35
N ASN A 31 3.89 -11.00 11.59
CA ASN A 31 4.52 -9.71 11.90
C ASN A 31 6.03 -9.72 11.63
N THR A 32 6.70 -10.84 11.90
CA THR A 32 8.15 -10.98 11.62
C THR A 32 8.41 -10.99 10.12
N LYS A 33 7.56 -11.69 9.36
CA LYS A 33 7.61 -11.73 7.90
C LYS A 33 7.41 -10.34 7.31
N GLU A 34 6.41 -9.59 7.74
CA GLU A 34 6.18 -8.20 7.31
C GLU A 34 7.44 -7.34 7.52
N LYS A 35 8.03 -7.39 8.73
CA LYS A 35 9.26 -6.63 9.04
C LYS A 35 10.44 -7.02 8.15
N ALA A 36 10.58 -8.31 7.83
CA ALA A 36 11.62 -8.80 6.94
C ALA A 36 11.44 -8.24 5.51
N TYR A 37 10.21 -8.22 4.99
CA TYR A 37 9.93 -7.59 3.69
C TYR A 37 10.18 -6.09 3.70
N VAL A 38 9.80 -5.37 4.75
CA VAL A 38 10.11 -3.94 4.88
C VAL A 38 11.63 -3.69 4.93
N ALA A 39 12.40 -4.59 5.56
CA ALA A 39 13.85 -4.51 5.55
C ALA A 39 14.43 -4.77 4.14
N ALA A 40 13.91 -5.78 3.43
CA ALA A 40 14.28 -6.08 2.04
C ALA A 40 13.97 -4.90 1.11
N MET A 41 12.76 -4.33 1.20
CA MET A 41 12.33 -3.14 0.47
C MET A 41 13.30 -1.95 0.62
N LYS A 42 13.81 -1.73 1.84
CA LYS A 42 14.82 -0.69 2.12
C LYS A 42 16.19 -1.05 1.56
N SER A 43 16.57 -2.33 1.63
CA SER A 43 17.84 -2.82 1.07
C SER A 43 17.86 -2.68 -0.44
N ASP A 44 16.77 -3.07 -1.12
CA ASP A 44 16.66 -2.97 -2.58
C ASP A 44 16.76 -1.52 -3.05
N LEU A 45 16.12 -0.57 -2.35
CA LEU A 45 16.25 0.85 -2.67
C LEU A 45 17.69 1.38 -2.50
N ARG A 46 18.42 0.90 -1.49
CA ARG A 46 19.84 1.27 -1.30
C ARG A 46 20.72 0.69 -2.39
N ASN A 47 20.48 -0.57 -2.75
CA ASN A 47 21.20 -1.23 -3.85
C ASN A 47 20.92 -0.52 -5.18
N LEU A 48 19.67 -0.13 -5.42
CA LEU A 48 19.29 0.68 -6.57
C LEU A 48 20.04 2.01 -6.57
N ALA A 49 20.13 2.71 -5.43
CA ALA A 49 20.89 3.95 -5.37
C ALA A 49 22.35 3.76 -5.78
N THR A 50 23.01 2.69 -5.31
CA THR A 50 24.37 2.37 -5.75
C THR A 50 24.44 2.09 -7.27
N ALA A 51 23.44 1.42 -7.84
CA ALA A 51 23.39 1.14 -9.27
C ALA A 51 23.14 2.40 -10.12
N GLU A 52 22.27 3.29 -9.66
CA GLU A 52 22.00 4.60 -10.27
C GLU A 52 23.24 5.48 -10.25
N GLU A 53 23.96 5.55 -9.13
CA GLU A 53 25.22 6.29 -9.05
C GLU A 53 26.28 5.69 -9.98
N ALA A 54 26.42 4.37 -10.02
CA ALA A 54 27.34 3.72 -10.96
C ALA A 54 27.03 4.04 -12.42
N PHE A 55 25.75 4.01 -12.80
CA PHE A 55 25.32 4.39 -14.15
C PHE A 55 25.51 5.88 -14.44
N PHE A 56 25.32 6.74 -13.43
CA PHE A 56 25.54 8.18 -13.55
C PHE A 56 27.01 8.48 -13.83
N TYR A 57 27.95 7.78 -13.18
CA TYR A 57 29.38 7.95 -13.43
C TYR A 57 29.75 7.73 -14.92
N ASP A 58 29.10 6.77 -15.58
CA ASP A 58 29.40 6.44 -16.98
C ASP A 58 28.62 7.28 -18.00
N SER A 59 27.44 7.79 -17.62
CA SER A 59 26.48 8.38 -18.58
C SER A 59 26.07 9.82 -18.29
N ALA A 60 26.52 10.38 -17.16
CA ALA A 60 26.15 11.71 -16.65
C ALA A 60 24.63 11.93 -16.52
N LYS A 61 23.86 10.84 -16.35
CA LYS A 61 22.42 10.87 -16.10
C LYS A 61 21.96 9.63 -15.34
N TYR A 62 20.82 9.73 -14.68
CA TYR A 62 20.12 8.58 -14.10
C TYR A 62 19.20 7.92 -15.13
N THR A 63 18.71 6.71 -14.84
CA THR A 63 17.89 5.93 -15.80
C THR A 63 16.73 5.21 -15.15
N THR A 64 15.59 5.14 -15.84
CA THR A 64 14.47 4.28 -15.39
C THR A 64 14.62 2.82 -15.82
N SER A 65 15.69 2.48 -16.56
CA SER A 65 15.88 1.15 -17.14
C SER A 65 16.79 0.27 -16.30
N PHE A 66 16.21 -0.76 -15.68
CA PHE A 66 16.98 -1.79 -14.96
C PHE A 66 18.03 -2.50 -15.84
N ALA A 67 17.77 -2.62 -17.15
CA ALA A 67 18.71 -3.24 -18.08
C ALA A 67 20.00 -2.42 -18.23
N MET A 68 19.90 -1.08 -18.13
CA MET A 68 21.07 -0.19 -18.16
C MET A 68 21.89 -0.25 -16.87
N MET A 69 21.32 -0.79 -15.80
CA MET A 69 21.96 -1.01 -14.49
C MET A 69 22.35 -2.49 -14.28
N GLY A 70 22.82 -3.17 -15.33
CA GLY A 70 23.27 -4.56 -15.24
C GLY A 70 22.14 -5.57 -14.99
N ASN A 71 20.93 -5.29 -15.48
CA ASN A 71 19.72 -6.07 -15.22
C ASN A 71 19.42 -6.17 -13.71
N PHE A 72 19.35 -5.02 -13.04
CA PHE A 72 18.99 -4.95 -11.63
C PHE A 72 17.70 -5.73 -11.34
N LEU A 73 17.72 -6.57 -10.30
CA LEU A 73 16.57 -7.34 -9.83
C LEU A 73 16.30 -7.02 -8.37
N ALA A 74 15.05 -6.69 -8.05
CA ALA A 74 14.60 -6.53 -6.67
C ALA A 74 14.50 -7.89 -5.98
N SER A 75 14.49 -7.86 -4.64
CA SER A 75 14.29 -9.06 -3.82
C SER A 75 12.94 -9.71 -4.12
N ALA A 76 12.87 -11.05 -4.00
CA ALA A 76 11.64 -11.79 -4.29
C ALA A 76 10.46 -11.28 -3.45
N GLY A 77 9.33 -10.97 -4.10
CA GLY A 77 8.14 -10.44 -3.44
C GLY A 77 8.19 -8.94 -3.11
N VAL A 78 9.23 -8.23 -3.55
CA VAL A 78 9.29 -6.77 -3.56
C VAL A 78 9.01 -6.29 -4.98
N VAL A 79 8.10 -5.33 -5.12
CA VAL A 79 7.88 -4.60 -6.36
C VAL A 79 8.61 -3.28 -6.25
N LEU A 80 9.60 -3.06 -7.10
CA LEU A 80 10.35 -1.81 -7.19
C LEU A 80 9.96 -1.07 -8.46
N VAL A 81 9.68 0.23 -8.33
CA VAL A 81 9.37 1.14 -9.44
C VAL A 81 10.28 2.35 -9.35
N ILE A 82 10.98 2.67 -10.44
CA ILE A 82 11.65 3.96 -10.62
C ILE A 82 10.61 4.90 -11.22
N ASN A 83 10.24 5.94 -10.47
CA ASN A 83 9.16 6.84 -10.87
C ASN A 83 9.68 7.86 -11.88
N GLU A 84 10.85 8.44 -11.61
CA GLU A 84 11.47 9.48 -12.44
C GLU A 84 12.99 9.34 -12.39
N ALA A 85 13.67 9.62 -13.50
CA ALA A 85 15.12 9.67 -13.59
C ALA A 85 15.55 10.69 -14.65
N THR A 86 16.41 11.63 -14.26
CA THR A 86 16.94 12.70 -15.12
C THR A 86 18.42 12.94 -14.82
N PRO A 87 19.13 13.84 -15.52
CA PRO A 87 20.49 14.22 -15.12
C PRO A 87 20.59 14.90 -13.74
N ALA A 88 19.50 15.45 -13.20
CA ALA A 88 19.52 16.20 -11.95
C ALA A 88 19.11 15.35 -10.73
N GLY A 89 18.65 14.12 -10.93
CA GLY A 89 18.17 13.26 -9.85
C GLY A 89 17.19 12.19 -10.30
N TRP A 90 16.74 11.40 -9.35
CA TRP A 90 15.82 10.28 -9.56
C TRP A 90 15.00 9.99 -8.31
N SER A 91 13.90 9.26 -8.47
CA SER A 91 13.13 8.72 -7.34
C SER A 91 12.62 7.31 -7.62
N ALA A 92 12.56 6.49 -6.57
CA ALA A 92 12.00 5.15 -6.65
C ALA A 92 11.19 4.79 -5.42
N THR A 93 10.35 3.78 -5.59
CA THR A 93 9.43 3.28 -4.58
C THR A 93 9.46 1.75 -4.58
N THR A 94 9.33 1.17 -3.38
CA THR A 94 9.09 -0.26 -3.19
C THR A 94 7.79 -0.53 -2.45
N THR A 95 7.11 -1.60 -2.83
CA THR A 95 5.92 -2.16 -2.15
C THR A 95 6.02 -3.69 -2.09
N SER A 96 5.19 -4.35 -1.26
CA SER A 96 5.12 -5.81 -1.20
C SER A 96 3.73 -6.30 -0.81
N LEU A 97 3.25 -7.35 -1.48
CA LEU A 97 2.00 -8.05 -1.11
C LEU A 97 2.08 -8.72 0.28
N TYR A 98 3.30 -8.97 0.77
CA TYR A 98 3.55 -9.57 2.08
C TYR A 98 3.74 -8.53 3.20
N ALA A 99 3.73 -7.23 2.86
CA ALA A 99 3.72 -6.12 3.79
C ALA A 99 2.67 -5.08 3.35
N PRO A 100 1.37 -5.44 3.38
CA PRO A 100 0.32 -4.60 2.83
C PRO A 100 0.26 -3.24 3.53
N GLY A 101 0.07 -2.17 2.74
CA GLY A 101 0.03 -0.79 3.23
C GLY A 101 1.40 -0.20 3.61
N ARG A 102 2.50 -0.96 3.46
CA ARG A 102 3.86 -0.43 3.62
C ARG A 102 4.42 -0.06 2.26
N GLN A 103 4.96 1.15 2.20
CA GLN A 103 5.74 1.65 1.08
C GLN A 103 7.05 2.20 1.62
N CYS A 104 8.14 1.93 0.92
CA CYS A 104 9.40 2.63 1.13
C CYS A 104 9.72 3.40 -0.14
N ALA A 105 10.37 4.54 0.01
CA ALA A 105 10.79 5.34 -1.12
C ALA A 105 12.14 5.98 -0.84
N LEU A 106 12.91 6.19 -1.91
CA LEU A 106 14.22 6.80 -1.89
C LEU A 106 14.35 7.72 -3.09
N PHE A 107 15.11 8.79 -2.94
CA PHE A 107 15.31 9.79 -3.97
C PHE A 107 16.68 10.45 -3.83
N SER A 108 17.14 11.01 -4.94
CA SER A 108 18.35 11.85 -5.02
C SER A 108 18.06 13.06 -5.89
N GLY A 109 18.65 14.22 -5.55
CA GLY A 109 18.42 15.49 -6.23
C GLY A 109 17.07 16.14 -5.91
N ASP A 110 16.55 16.92 -6.86
CA ASP A 110 15.34 17.74 -6.68
C ASP A 110 14.02 16.94 -6.70
N TYR A 111 14.09 15.63 -6.94
CA TYR A 111 12.90 14.78 -7.03
C TYR A 111 12.49 14.31 -5.66
N LEU A 112 11.29 14.67 -5.21
CA LEU A 112 10.72 14.06 -4.01
C LEU A 112 10.32 12.61 -4.31
N PRO A 113 10.46 11.69 -3.35
CA PRO A 113 9.96 10.34 -3.53
C PRO A 113 8.45 10.46 -3.70
N VAL A 114 7.91 9.89 -4.79
CA VAL A 114 6.46 9.87 -5.02
C VAL A 114 5.83 9.07 -3.88
N ALA A 115 5.39 9.77 -2.84
CA ALA A 115 4.49 9.23 -1.84
C ALA A 115 3.29 8.64 -2.59
N PRO A 116 2.68 7.55 -2.09
CA PRO A 116 1.46 7.09 -2.70
C PRO A 116 0.52 8.31 -2.78
N PRO A 117 -0.18 8.51 -3.91
CA PRO A 117 -0.98 9.71 -4.13
C PRO A 117 -2.08 9.88 -3.06
N TYR A 118 -2.28 8.86 -2.23
CA TYR A 118 -3.11 8.83 -1.04
C TYR A 118 -2.38 8.23 0.19
N ARG A 119 -2.86 8.52 1.40
CA ARG A 119 -2.34 7.97 2.66
C ARG A 119 -3.47 7.43 3.54
N GLU A 120 -3.24 6.27 4.17
CA GLU A 120 -4.12 5.71 5.21
C GLU A 120 -3.66 6.14 6.61
N PHE A 121 -4.62 6.30 7.52
CA PHE A 121 -4.39 6.68 8.91
C PHE A 121 -5.20 5.79 9.85
N THR A 122 -4.57 5.37 10.96
CA THR A 122 -5.25 4.62 12.01
C THR A 122 -6.29 5.50 12.74
N ARG A 123 -5.96 6.78 12.97
CA ARG A 123 -6.88 7.74 13.60
C ARG A 123 -7.60 8.56 12.54
N ARG A 124 -8.93 8.47 12.52
CA ARG A 124 -9.80 9.25 11.62
C ARG A 124 -9.50 10.75 11.63
N ARG A 125 -9.22 11.31 12.82
CA ARG A 125 -8.89 12.73 13.01
C ARG A 125 -7.67 13.15 12.18
N GLU A 126 -6.61 12.32 12.16
CA GLU A 126 -5.38 12.63 11.42
C GLU A 126 -5.60 12.58 9.92
N GLY A 127 -6.34 11.58 9.44
CA GLY A 127 -6.70 11.48 8.03
C GLY A 127 -7.57 12.65 7.55
N MET A 128 -8.53 13.08 8.38
CA MET A 128 -9.32 14.28 8.07
C MET A 128 -8.44 15.53 7.96
N CYS A 129 -7.53 15.77 8.92
CA CYS A 129 -6.61 16.91 8.82
C CYS A 129 -5.74 16.83 7.56
N PHE A 130 -5.18 15.66 7.26
CA PHE A 130 -4.37 15.45 6.07
C PHE A 130 -5.12 15.73 4.75
N ALA A 131 -6.39 15.28 4.67
CA ALA A 131 -7.24 15.57 3.52
C ALA A 131 -7.48 17.07 3.35
N LEU A 132 -7.70 17.77 4.46
CA LEU A 132 -7.97 19.21 4.48
C LEU A 132 -6.73 20.05 4.16
N ASP A 133 -5.54 19.54 4.42
CA ASP A 133 -4.26 20.18 4.07
C ASP A 133 -3.86 19.92 2.60
N GLY A 134 -4.75 19.35 1.78
CA GLY A 134 -4.52 19.08 0.35
C GLY A 134 -3.91 17.70 0.06
N GLY A 135 -3.78 16.83 1.06
CA GLY A 135 -3.48 15.42 0.84
C GLY A 135 -4.69 14.63 0.35
N VAL A 136 -4.50 13.41 -0.17
CA VAL A 136 -5.61 12.46 -0.37
C VAL A 136 -5.61 11.45 0.75
N TRP A 137 -6.67 11.44 1.54
CA TRP A 137 -6.87 10.47 2.60
C TRP A 137 -7.63 9.27 2.07
N LEU A 138 -7.04 8.08 2.20
CA LEU A 138 -7.70 6.80 1.96
C LEU A 138 -8.22 6.24 3.29
N HIS A 139 -9.50 5.89 3.34
CA HIS A 139 -10.13 5.28 4.51
C HIS A 139 -10.97 4.08 4.13
N ARG A 140 -10.61 2.91 4.67
CA ARG A 140 -11.31 1.65 4.44
C ARG A 140 -12.19 1.32 5.66
N HIS A 141 -13.42 0.90 5.41
CA HIS A 141 -14.27 0.32 6.45
C HIS A 141 -15.34 -0.60 5.83
N THR A 142 -16.14 -1.24 6.68
CA THR A 142 -17.23 -2.10 6.24
C THR A 142 -18.56 -1.40 6.47
N MET A 143 -19.38 -1.26 5.43
CA MET A 143 -20.73 -0.68 5.51
C MET A 143 -21.74 -1.78 5.19
N ARG A 144 -22.64 -2.09 6.14
CA ARG A 144 -23.68 -3.13 5.99
C ARG A 144 -23.15 -4.51 5.54
N GLY A 145 -21.95 -4.88 6.01
CA GLY A 145 -21.30 -6.15 5.65
C GLY A 145 -20.49 -6.13 4.35
N GLU A 146 -20.56 -5.06 3.56
CA GLU A 146 -19.78 -4.90 2.33
C GLU A 146 -18.54 -4.03 2.54
N ARG A 147 -17.46 -4.34 1.82
CA ARG A 147 -16.24 -3.53 1.79
C ARG A 147 -16.52 -2.16 1.19
N MET A 148 -16.01 -1.12 1.85
CA MET A 148 -16.10 0.26 1.39
C MET A 148 -14.77 0.99 1.53
N VAL A 149 -14.50 1.85 0.56
CA VAL A 149 -13.29 2.68 0.48
C VAL A 149 -13.70 4.13 0.22
N HIS A 150 -13.13 5.03 1.01
CA HIS A 150 -13.24 6.47 0.83
C HIS A 150 -11.91 7.05 0.39
N LEU A 151 -11.90 7.80 -0.70
CA LEU A 151 -10.81 8.70 -1.06
C LEU A 151 -11.30 10.13 -0.86
N VAL A 152 -10.61 10.90 -0.03
CA VAL A 152 -11.07 12.22 0.42
C VAL A 152 -9.97 13.26 0.31
N SER A 153 -10.28 14.43 -0.24
CA SER A 153 -9.37 15.57 -0.27
C SER A 153 -10.12 16.90 -0.33
N ALA A 154 -9.51 17.95 0.22
CA ALA A 154 -9.89 19.34 -0.05
C ALA A 154 -9.28 19.88 -1.35
N ASP A 155 -8.36 19.16 -1.99
CA ASP A 155 -7.85 19.45 -3.32
C ASP A 155 -8.59 18.58 -4.35
N LYS A 156 -9.56 19.19 -5.04
CA LYS A 156 -10.38 18.50 -6.05
C LYS A 156 -9.54 18.00 -7.23
N GLU A 157 -8.58 18.79 -7.69
CA GLU A 157 -7.80 18.47 -8.89
C GLU A 157 -6.86 17.30 -8.62
N ARG A 158 -6.23 17.29 -7.44
CA ARG A 158 -5.43 16.14 -6.99
C ARG A 158 -6.24 14.86 -6.90
N LEU A 159 -7.45 14.94 -6.33
CA LEU A 159 -8.34 13.79 -6.22
C LEU A 159 -8.79 13.30 -7.61
N LEU A 160 -9.16 14.21 -8.51
CA LEU A 160 -9.52 13.87 -9.89
C LEU A 160 -8.35 13.23 -10.67
N GLY A 161 -7.14 13.76 -10.48
CA GLY A 161 -5.91 13.19 -11.06
C GLY A 161 -5.73 11.73 -10.65
N LEU A 162 -5.78 11.46 -9.34
CA LEU A 162 -5.70 10.10 -8.81
C LEU A 162 -6.80 9.18 -9.35
N GLY A 163 -8.03 9.67 -9.50
CA GLY A 163 -9.08 8.80 -10.04
C GLY A 163 -8.90 8.40 -11.48
N ARG A 164 -8.32 9.27 -12.31
CA ARG A 164 -7.98 8.90 -13.69
C ARG A 164 -7.01 7.72 -13.70
N GLU A 165 -6.03 7.72 -12.80
CA GLU A 165 -5.07 6.62 -12.64
C GLU A 165 -5.75 5.34 -12.11
N LEU A 166 -6.69 5.49 -11.17
CA LEU A 166 -7.42 4.36 -10.56
C LEU A 166 -8.64 3.88 -11.36
N GLY A 167 -8.93 4.46 -12.53
CA GLY A 167 -10.15 4.14 -13.29
C GLY A 167 -11.46 4.57 -12.61
N LEU A 168 -11.40 5.49 -11.65
CA LEU A 168 -12.55 6.07 -10.98
C LEU A 168 -13.23 7.10 -11.88
N ARG A 169 -14.54 6.95 -11.99
CA ARG A 169 -15.34 7.79 -12.88
C ARG A 169 -15.68 9.14 -12.22
N PRO A 170 -15.51 10.29 -12.92
CA PRO A 170 -15.79 11.60 -12.36
C PRO A 170 -17.23 11.76 -11.83
N GLU A 171 -18.21 11.10 -12.44
CA GLU A 171 -19.60 11.10 -12.01
C GLU A 171 -19.83 10.46 -10.62
N TRP A 172 -18.87 9.69 -10.10
CA TRP A 172 -18.97 9.13 -8.75
C TRP A 172 -18.49 10.11 -7.68
N LEU A 173 -17.86 11.22 -8.07
CA LEU A 173 -17.28 12.19 -7.15
C LEU A 173 -18.39 12.98 -6.46
N GLN A 174 -18.32 13.04 -5.13
CA GLN A 174 -19.32 13.71 -4.31
C GLN A 174 -18.71 14.91 -3.61
N TYR A 175 -19.42 16.04 -3.61
CA TYR A 175 -19.08 17.20 -2.80
C TYR A 175 -19.68 17.05 -1.40
N LYS A 176 -18.83 16.95 -0.38
CA LYS A 176 -19.23 16.75 1.02
C LYS A 176 -18.27 17.50 1.95
N PRO A 177 -18.57 18.75 2.35
CA PRO A 177 -17.71 19.54 3.23
C PRO A 177 -17.41 18.83 4.55
N LEU A 178 -16.12 18.75 4.91
CA LEU A 178 -15.67 18.19 6.17
C LEU A 178 -15.59 19.26 7.26
N LYS A 179 -15.99 18.90 8.48
CA LYS A 179 -15.76 19.73 9.67
C LYS A 179 -14.32 19.54 10.14
N ASP A 180 -13.50 20.58 10.04
CA ASP A 180 -12.09 20.54 10.43
C ASP A 180 -11.97 20.22 11.94
N PRO A 181 -11.28 19.12 12.34
CA PRO A 181 -11.09 18.76 13.75
C PRO A 181 -10.21 19.70 14.57
N ARG A 182 -9.55 20.68 13.93
CA ARG A 182 -8.68 21.69 14.53
C ARG A 182 -9.45 22.98 14.82
N THR A 183 -10.29 23.40 13.88
CA THR A 183 -10.98 24.71 13.93
C THR A 183 -12.49 24.62 14.10
N GLY A 184 -13.09 23.46 13.81
CA GLY A 184 -14.54 23.25 13.84
C GLY A 184 -15.29 23.83 12.63
N ILE A 185 -14.59 24.49 11.71
CA ILE A 185 -15.16 25.10 10.50
C ILE A 185 -15.36 24.03 9.43
N ARG A 186 -16.43 24.16 8.62
CA ARG A 186 -16.62 23.29 7.46
C ARG A 186 -15.80 23.79 6.27
N VAL A 187 -14.92 22.94 5.78
CA VAL A 187 -14.04 23.20 4.63
C VAL A 187 -14.55 22.39 3.43
N PRO A 188 -14.55 22.95 2.20
CA PRO A 188 -14.85 22.20 0.99
C PRO A 188 -14.01 20.92 0.88
N ALA A 189 -14.67 19.81 0.58
CA ALA A 189 -14.00 18.53 0.39
C ALA A 189 -14.78 17.66 -0.59
N TRP A 190 -14.04 16.83 -1.32
CA TRP A 190 -14.55 15.90 -2.31
C TRP A 190 -14.23 14.47 -1.90
N HIS A 191 -15.17 13.58 -2.23
CA HIS A 191 -15.18 12.21 -1.76
C HIS A 191 -15.48 11.27 -2.91
N TRP A 192 -14.69 10.22 -3.05
CA TRP A 192 -15.15 8.99 -3.71
C TRP A 192 -15.51 7.95 -2.68
N ASP A 193 -16.80 7.66 -2.64
CA ASP A 193 -17.38 6.60 -1.83
C ASP A 193 -17.54 5.37 -2.74
N VAL A 194 -16.59 4.43 -2.63
CA VAL A 194 -16.48 3.26 -3.51
C VAL A 194 -16.83 2.00 -2.72
N TRP A 195 -17.93 1.35 -3.11
CA TRP A 195 -18.44 0.13 -2.48
C TRP A 195 -19.31 -0.65 -3.47
N GLY A 196 -19.70 -1.88 -3.11
CA GLY A 196 -20.55 -2.75 -3.92
C GLY A 196 -19.97 -2.97 -5.33
N GLU A 197 -20.82 -2.79 -6.35
CA GLU A 197 -20.45 -3.01 -7.75
C GLU A 197 -19.31 -2.10 -8.24
N ARG A 198 -19.20 -0.89 -7.69
CA ARG A 198 -18.10 0.02 -8.05
C ARG A 198 -16.77 -0.54 -7.61
N LEU A 199 -16.72 -1.16 -6.43
CA LEU A 199 -15.49 -1.76 -5.90
C LEU A 199 -15.16 -3.06 -6.63
N ARG A 200 -16.14 -3.94 -6.87
CA ARG A 200 -15.96 -5.18 -7.64
C ARG A 200 -15.42 -4.91 -9.05
N ARG A 201 -15.96 -3.89 -9.72
CA ARG A 201 -15.51 -3.46 -11.05
C ARG A 201 -14.04 -3.01 -11.04
N LEU A 202 -13.56 -2.36 -9.98
CA LEU A 202 -12.16 -1.95 -9.86
C LEU A 202 -11.22 -3.11 -9.53
N ASP A 203 -11.71 -4.10 -8.76
CA ASP A 203 -10.97 -5.32 -8.45
C ASP A 203 -10.91 -6.30 -9.65
N GLY A 204 -11.49 -5.93 -10.81
CA GLY A 204 -11.48 -6.75 -12.03
C GLY A 204 -12.47 -7.91 -12.02
N GLU A 205 -13.33 -8.00 -11.00
CA GLU A 205 -14.41 -8.97 -10.92
C GLU A 205 -15.54 -8.52 -11.85
N THR A 206 -15.52 -9.02 -13.08
CA THR A 206 -16.68 -8.89 -13.97
C THR A 206 -17.82 -9.72 -13.40
N SER A 207 -18.95 -9.07 -13.14
CA SER A 207 -20.21 -9.71 -12.82
C SER A 207 -20.63 -10.59 -14.01
N SER A 208 -20.35 -11.89 -13.92
CA SER A 208 -21.02 -12.90 -14.73
C SER A 208 -22.47 -13.01 -14.26
N GLY A 209 -23.39 -12.54 -15.09
CA GLY A 209 -24.84 -12.75 -14.96
C GLY A 209 -25.61 -11.42 -14.87
N VAL A 210 -26.17 -10.97 -15.99
CA VAL A 210 -27.47 -11.42 -16.54
C VAL A 210 -27.41 -11.31 -18.05
#